data_AF-A0A353FHE2-F1
#
_entry.id   AF-A0A353FHE2-F1
#
_cell.length_a   1.000
_cell.length_b   1.000
_cell.length_c   1.000
_cell.angle_alpha   90.00
_cell.angle_beta   90.00
_cell.angle_gamma   90.00
#
_symmetry.space_group_name_H-M   'P 1'
#
loop_
_entity.id
_entity.type
_entity.pdbx_description
1 polymer ?
#
loop_
_entity_poly.entity_id
_entity_poly.type
_entity_poly.pdbx_seq_one_letter_code
_entity_poly.pdbx_strand_id
1 'polypeptide(L)'
;MGELQFKGALKHDSISGYLLKNDTLKVGKLSGKLSDESRLNYTQLYSQTLRLVQEHIYNKDVLMSKKWMGFQQNFKSLCAKAQDDLELFIGFSTYRSKLPFSHFYLIMQEEQDSDTIASEKAVHFEEKPNGIGYLKIDNFSTSAEELKEIMPRIVEKAYPHLIVDLRNNSGGGVEAAYAFASHLVNTNTDIGYFTTNRFKFESFDTNTFNQLPEVEPETTEGFIAYLMQNDGAKMIVKAHQNEIFSGQLYLLTNSNTASTCEPIVYVLKALENVTVIGESTAGAMLSANYFELYGKYKLVIPIADFFTMDGERLDGEGVQPDVLVASDSAMVKTLQLIQGH
;
A
#
# COMPACT_ATOMS: atom_id res chain seq x y z
N MET A 1 17.58 13.62 13.57
CA MET A 1 17.28 12.31 12.97
C MET A 1 18.35 11.37 13.48
N GLY A 2 17.97 10.21 14.01
CA GLY A 2 18.90 9.33 14.72
C GLY A 2 20.04 8.85 13.83
N GLU A 3 21.12 8.40 14.47
CA GLU A 3 22.23 7.76 13.77
C GLU A 3 21.80 6.34 13.34
N LEU A 4 21.94 6.05 12.04
CA LEU A 4 21.78 4.71 11.50
C LEU A 4 23.17 4.20 11.11
N GLN A 5 23.45 2.94 11.42
CA GLN A 5 24.69 2.30 10.99
C GLN A 5 24.46 1.57 9.67
N PHE A 6 25.34 1.78 8.69
CA PHE A 6 25.37 0.95 7.49
C PHE A 6 26.31 -0.24 7.70
N LYS A 7 25.77 -1.45 7.56
CA LYS A 7 26.56 -2.70 7.57
C LYS A 7 26.40 -3.39 6.23
N GLY A 8 27.50 -3.46 5.48
CA GLY A 8 27.48 -3.99 4.13
C GLY A 8 28.79 -4.63 3.71
N ALA A 9 28.80 -5.12 2.48
CA ALA A 9 29.96 -5.64 1.79
C ALA A 9 30.26 -4.76 0.57
N LEU A 10 31.54 -4.50 0.35
CA LEU A 10 32.07 -3.98 -0.90
C LEU A 10 32.63 -5.16 -1.69
N LYS A 11 32.14 -5.38 -2.91
CA LYS A 11 32.63 -6.42 -3.82
C LYS A 11 32.88 -5.79 -5.18
N HIS A 12 34.15 -5.76 -5.60
CA HIS A 12 34.59 -5.03 -6.79
C HIS A 12 34.04 -3.59 -6.76
N ASP A 13 33.24 -3.23 -7.76
CA ASP A 13 32.65 -1.92 -7.93
C ASP A 13 31.28 -1.78 -7.25
N SER A 14 30.79 -2.81 -6.55
CA SER A 14 29.46 -2.80 -5.95
C SER A 14 29.51 -2.74 -4.43
N ILE A 15 28.70 -1.86 -3.85
CA ILE A 15 28.39 -1.84 -2.41
C ILE A 15 26.97 -2.36 -2.19
N SER A 16 26.78 -3.18 -1.15
CA SER A 16 25.45 -3.63 -0.74
C SER A 16 25.40 -3.90 0.75
N GLY A 17 24.29 -3.59 1.41
CA GLY A 17 24.17 -3.78 2.85
C GLY A 17 22.83 -3.31 3.41
N TYR A 18 22.78 -3.25 4.74
CA TYR A 18 21.59 -2.85 5.49
C TYR A 18 21.87 -1.62 6.34
N LEU A 19 20.86 -0.77 6.46
CA LEU A 19 20.79 0.27 7.49
C LEU A 19 20.23 -0.35 8.76
N LEU A 20 20.92 -0.12 9.87
CA LEU A 20 20.62 -0.67 11.18
C LEU A 20 20.28 0.43 12.17
N LYS A 21 19.21 0.22 12.95
CA LYS A 21 18.87 1.00 14.14
C LYS A 21 19.26 0.18 15.37
N ASN A 22 19.95 0.80 16.32
CA ASN A 22 20.45 0.12 17.53
C ASN A 22 21.23 -1.18 17.21
N ASP A 23 22.07 -1.13 16.17
CA ASP A 23 23.01 -2.17 15.69
C ASP A 23 22.42 -3.53 15.28
N THR A 24 21.11 -3.71 15.45
CA THR A 24 20.44 -5.02 15.35
C THR A 24 19.23 -4.98 14.44
N LEU A 25 18.44 -3.89 14.49
CA LEU A 25 17.20 -3.78 13.72
C LEU A 25 17.50 -3.29 12.31
N LYS A 26 17.32 -4.16 11.31
CA LYS A 26 17.36 -3.77 9.89
C LYS A 26 16.17 -2.85 9.59
N VAL A 27 16.46 -1.62 9.17
CA VAL A 27 15.46 -0.60 8.83
C VAL A 27 15.53 -0.16 7.38
N GLY A 28 16.48 -0.68 6.61
CA GLY A 28 16.59 -0.43 5.19
C GLY A 28 17.68 -1.28 4.55
N LYS A 29 17.64 -1.39 3.22
CA LYS A 29 18.71 -1.93 2.40
C LYS A 29 19.27 -0.78 1.56
N LEU A 30 20.57 -0.81 1.34
CA LEU A 30 21.24 0.11 0.43
C LEU A 30 22.19 -0.70 -0.45
N SER A 31 22.15 -0.42 -1.74
CA SER A 31 23.11 -0.93 -2.71
C SER A 31 23.43 0.14 -3.74
N GLY A 32 24.60 0.01 -4.36
CA GLY A 32 25.04 0.87 -5.44
C GLY A 32 26.21 0.24 -6.18
N LYS A 33 26.42 0.67 -7.41
CA LYS A 33 27.58 0.30 -8.23
C LYS A 33 28.34 1.58 -8.56
N LEU A 34 29.66 1.55 -8.46
CA LEU A 34 30.52 2.61 -8.94
C LEU A 34 30.23 2.79 -10.43
N SER A 35 30.07 4.05 -10.84
CA SER A 35 29.74 4.40 -12.21
C SER A 35 30.59 5.57 -12.65
N ASP A 36 31.07 5.49 -13.89
CA ASP A 36 31.76 6.59 -14.58
C ASP A 36 30.77 7.56 -15.24
N GLU A 37 29.46 7.35 -15.08
CA GLU A 37 28.43 8.27 -15.56
C GLU A 37 28.62 9.65 -14.95
N SER A 38 28.54 10.67 -15.81
CA SER A 38 28.54 12.05 -15.35
C SER A 38 27.31 12.32 -14.50
N ARG A 39 27.53 12.94 -13.33
CA ARG A 39 26.45 13.38 -12.44
C ARG A 39 25.42 14.21 -13.19
N LEU A 40 24.15 13.80 -13.07
CA LEU A 40 23.02 14.54 -13.62
C LEU A 40 22.83 15.91 -12.94
N ASN A 41 22.32 16.89 -13.69
CA ASN A 41 22.02 18.20 -13.13
C ASN A 41 20.78 18.13 -12.22
N TYR A 42 21.01 17.97 -10.91
CA TYR A 42 19.94 17.90 -9.92
C TYR A 42 19.12 19.19 -9.77
N THR A 43 19.61 20.34 -10.27
CA THR A 43 18.81 21.57 -10.30
C THR A 43 17.64 21.44 -11.28
N GLN A 44 17.86 20.76 -12.42
CA GLN A 44 16.79 20.44 -13.38
C GLN A 44 15.84 19.38 -12.81
N LEU A 45 16.38 18.38 -12.12
CA LEU A 45 15.58 17.39 -11.40
C LEU A 45 14.62 18.05 -10.40
N TYR A 46 15.11 19.00 -9.60
CA TYR A 46 14.30 19.77 -8.65
C TYR A 46 13.14 20.52 -9.33
N SER A 47 13.43 21.29 -10.38
CA SER A 47 12.39 22.09 -11.05
C SER A 47 11.34 21.21 -11.74
N GLN A 48 11.75 20.10 -12.35
CA GLN A 48 10.84 19.13 -12.95
C GLN A 48 9.99 18.40 -11.91
N THR A 49 10.56 18.05 -10.74
CA THR A 49 9.80 17.47 -9.63
C THR A 49 8.68 18.40 -9.19
N LEU A 50 8.98 19.68 -8.96
CA LEU A 50 7.95 20.63 -8.52
C LEU A 50 6.85 20.83 -9.56
N ARG A 51 7.20 20.83 -10.85
CA ARG A 51 6.24 20.92 -11.94
C ARG A 51 5.29 19.73 -11.96
N LEU A 52 5.82 18.51 -11.95
CA LEU A 52 5.01 17.29 -11.97
C LEU A 52 4.11 17.19 -10.73
N VAL A 53 4.63 17.54 -9.56
CA VAL A 53 3.83 17.55 -8.33
C VAL A 53 2.69 18.57 -8.41
N GLN A 54 2.97 19.79 -8.88
CA GLN A 54 1.96 20.83 -9.04
C GLN A 54 0.81 20.42 -9.97
N GLU A 55 1.13 19.60 -10.98
CA GLU A 55 0.19 19.10 -11.98
C GLU A 55 -0.64 17.92 -11.46
N HIS A 56 -0.01 16.98 -10.77
CA HIS A 56 -0.59 15.65 -10.53
C HIS A 56 -0.90 15.31 -9.08
N ILE A 57 -0.41 16.06 -8.10
CA ILE A 57 -0.67 15.70 -6.69
C ILE A 57 -2.17 15.68 -6.41
N TYR A 58 -2.62 14.66 -5.69
CA TYR A 58 -4.02 14.36 -5.37
C TYR A 58 -4.80 15.54 -4.78
N ASN A 59 -4.14 16.41 -4.01
CA ASN A 59 -4.73 17.61 -3.42
C ASN A 59 -3.72 18.76 -3.47
N LYS A 60 -4.11 19.88 -4.10
CA LYS A 60 -3.26 21.06 -4.25
C LYS A 60 -3.05 21.84 -2.94
N ASP A 61 -3.95 21.72 -1.97
CA ASP A 61 -3.83 22.42 -0.69
C ASP A 61 -2.64 21.94 0.14
N VAL A 62 -2.23 20.69 -0.06
CA VAL A 62 -0.99 20.14 0.53
C VAL A 62 0.23 20.98 0.15
N LEU A 63 0.24 21.58 -1.04
CA LEU A 63 1.34 22.42 -1.52
C LEU A 63 1.42 23.77 -0.79
N MET A 64 0.38 24.16 -0.07
CA MET A 64 0.35 25.34 0.78
C MET A 64 0.76 25.04 2.23
N SER A 65 0.97 23.77 2.57
CA SER A 65 1.31 23.36 3.93
C SER A 65 2.74 23.74 4.33
N LYS A 66 2.95 24.00 5.63
CA LYS A 66 4.30 24.22 6.20
C LYS A 66 5.23 23.03 5.97
N LYS A 67 4.70 21.80 6.02
CA LYS A 67 5.46 20.57 5.79
C LYS A 67 5.99 20.51 4.35
N TRP A 68 5.15 20.83 3.36
CA TRP A 68 5.56 20.87 1.96
C TRP A 68 6.58 21.97 1.69
N MET A 69 6.35 23.20 2.16
CA MET A 69 7.31 24.31 1.98
C MET A 69 8.68 23.96 2.59
N GLY A 70 8.70 23.33 3.77
CA GLY A 70 9.92 22.83 4.39
C GLY A 70 10.60 21.73 3.57
N PHE A 71 9.84 20.80 3.00
CA PHE A 71 10.37 19.79 2.07
C PHE A 71 10.99 20.45 0.84
N GLN A 72 10.30 21.39 0.17
CA GLN A 72 10.80 22.07 -1.02
C GLN A 72 12.12 22.80 -0.76
N GLN A 73 12.25 23.48 0.38
CA GLN A 73 13.49 24.18 0.75
C GLN A 73 14.65 23.19 0.97
N ASN A 74 14.41 22.12 1.74
CA ASN A 74 15.42 21.10 2.01
C ASN A 74 15.83 20.37 0.74
N PHE A 75 14.87 20.02 -0.12
CA PHE A 75 15.13 19.34 -1.38
C PHE A 75 15.90 20.23 -2.37
N LYS A 76 15.60 21.53 -2.43
CA LYS A 76 16.40 22.48 -3.21
C LYS A 76 17.85 22.51 -2.74
N SER A 77 18.07 22.57 -1.42
CA SER A 77 19.43 22.54 -0.86
C SER A 77 20.11 21.20 -1.11
N LEU A 78 19.37 20.08 -1.11
CA LEU A 78 19.91 18.76 -1.40
C LEU A 78 20.39 18.69 -2.84
N CYS A 79 19.57 19.07 -3.82
CA CYS A 79 19.96 19.07 -5.22
C CYS A 79 21.22 19.92 -5.50
N ALA A 80 21.40 21.02 -4.76
CA ALA A 80 22.58 21.86 -4.89
C ALA A 80 23.86 21.24 -4.29
N LYS A 81 23.74 20.39 -3.26
CA LYS A 81 24.87 19.91 -2.45
C LYS A 81 25.21 18.43 -2.65
N ALA A 82 24.24 17.59 -2.98
CA ALA A 82 24.42 16.15 -3.12
C ALA A 82 25.53 15.87 -4.14
N GLN A 83 26.48 15.02 -3.76
CA GLN A 83 27.64 14.69 -4.58
C GLN A 83 27.34 13.60 -5.60
N ASP A 84 26.42 12.70 -5.28
CA ASP A 84 26.04 11.54 -6.08
C ASP A 84 24.56 11.19 -5.91
N ASP A 85 24.13 10.15 -6.63
CA ASP A 85 22.75 9.66 -6.61
C ASP A 85 22.38 9.10 -5.23
N LEU A 86 23.34 8.52 -4.51
CA LEU A 86 23.13 7.94 -3.20
C LEU A 86 22.73 9.01 -2.16
N GLU A 87 23.49 10.09 -2.09
CA GLU A 87 23.17 11.23 -1.22
C GLU A 87 21.81 11.85 -1.59
N LEU A 88 21.51 11.95 -2.89
CA LEU A 88 20.20 12.42 -3.36
C LEU A 88 19.07 11.51 -2.88
N PHE A 89 19.19 10.18 -3.03
CA PHE A 89 18.17 9.22 -2.62
C PHE A 89 17.93 9.21 -1.12
N ILE A 90 19.01 9.16 -0.33
CA ILE A 90 18.91 9.18 1.13
C ILE A 90 18.31 10.50 1.59
N GLY A 91 18.80 11.63 1.07
CA GLY A 91 18.31 12.95 1.42
C GLY A 91 16.84 13.12 1.06
N PHE A 92 16.45 12.77 -0.17
CA PHE A 92 15.07 12.84 -0.63
C PHE A 92 14.16 11.99 0.26
N SER A 93 14.53 10.70 0.45
CA SER A 93 13.80 9.74 1.29
C SER A 93 13.62 10.25 2.72
N THR A 94 14.66 10.87 3.26
CA THR A 94 14.65 11.45 4.60
C THR A 94 13.69 12.64 4.68
N TYR A 95 13.74 13.56 3.72
CA TYR A 95 12.86 14.74 3.76
C TYR A 95 11.40 14.40 3.47
N ARG A 96 11.13 13.48 2.54
CA ARG A 96 9.75 13.04 2.24
C ARG A 96 9.07 12.35 3.41
N SER A 97 9.83 11.67 4.30
CA SER A 97 9.26 10.93 5.44
C SER A 97 8.50 11.82 6.42
N LYS A 98 8.67 13.15 6.33
CA LYS A 98 8.00 14.15 7.18
C LYS A 98 6.71 14.68 6.56
N LEU A 99 6.44 14.35 5.29
CA LEU A 99 5.24 14.79 4.59
C LEU A 99 4.00 14.08 5.17
N PRO A 100 2.83 14.74 5.19
CA PRO A 100 1.62 14.18 5.78
C PRO A 100 0.84 13.28 4.81
N PHE A 101 1.52 12.68 3.83
CA PHE A 101 0.91 11.87 2.79
C PHE A 101 1.85 10.76 2.34
N SER A 102 1.26 9.62 1.96
CA SER A 102 1.99 8.45 1.47
C SER A 102 2.35 8.56 -0.03
N HIS A 103 2.97 7.51 -0.56
CA HIS A 103 3.20 7.31 -2.00
C HIS A 103 3.93 8.41 -2.79
N PHE A 104 4.84 9.13 -2.14
CA PHE A 104 5.70 10.10 -2.81
C PHE A 104 7.15 9.69 -2.70
N TYR A 105 7.75 9.13 -3.75
CA TYR A 105 9.12 8.61 -3.71
C TYR A 105 9.83 8.75 -5.05
N LEU A 106 11.16 8.86 -4.99
CA LEU A 106 12.02 8.83 -6.15
C LEU A 106 12.36 7.37 -6.45
N ILE A 107 12.44 7.01 -7.73
CA ILE A 107 12.96 5.73 -8.21
C ILE A 107 14.10 6.02 -9.18
N MET A 108 15.15 5.21 -9.11
CA MET A 108 16.18 5.13 -10.13
C MET A 108 15.91 3.88 -10.92
N GLN A 109 15.78 4.04 -12.24
CA GLN A 109 15.69 2.92 -13.13
C GLN A 109 17.08 2.26 -13.17
N GLU A 110 17.20 1.10 -12.54
CA GLU A 110 18.36 0.22 -12.76
C GLU A 110 18.15 -0.51 -14.10
N GLU A 111 19.23 -0.74 -14.86
CA GLU A 111 19.19 -1.71 -15.96
C GLU A 111 18.81 -3.06 -15.36
N GLN A 112 17.68 -3.64 -15.79
CA GLN A 112 17.25 -4.95 -15.32
C GLN A 112 18.30 -5.99 -15.70
N ASP A 113 19.02 -6.52 -14.72
CA ASP A 113 19.51 -7.89 -14.82
C ASP A 113 18.26 -8.78 -14.82
N SER A 114 18.00 -9.37 -15.99
CA SER A 114 16.87 -10.25 -16.26
C SER A 114 17.07 -11.62 -15.58
N ASP A 115 17.28 -11.64 -14.27
CA ASP A 115 17.10 -12.85 -13.50
C ASP A 115 15.62 -12.93 -13.15
N THR A 116 14.86 -13.62 -13.99
CA THR A 116 13.52 -14.14 -13.68
C THR A 116 13.65 -15.13 -12.53
N ILE A 117 13.77 -14.60 -11.31
CA ILE A 117 13.51 -15.36 -10.08
C ILE A 117 12.05 -15.78 -10.17
N ALA A 118 11.80 -17.09 -10.21
CA ALA A 118 10.44 -17.62 -10.14
C ALA A 118 9.72 -16.96 -8.96
N SER A 119 8.57 -16.31 -9.20
CA SER A 119 7.85 -15.66 -8.11
C SER A 119 7.44 -16.74 -7.11
N GLU A 120 7.92 -16.64 -5.88
CA GLU A 120 7.41 -17.45 -4.78
C GLU A 120 5.90 -17.27 -4.67
N LYS A 121 5.19 -18.33 -4.25
CA LYS A 121 3.74 -18.26 -4.02
C LYS A 121 3.42 -17.17 -3.01
N ALA A 122 2.42 -16.35 -3.32
CA ALA A 122 1.96 -15.29 -2.43
C ALA A 122 0.83 -15.73 -1.50
N VAL A 123 0.18 -16.86 -1.81
CA VAL A 123 -0.95 -17.38 -1.04
C VAL A 123 -0.60 -18.74 -0.45
N HIS A 124 -0.76 -18.84 0.87
CA HIS A 124 -0.47 -20.06 1.62
C HIS A 124 -1.71 -20.48 2.40
N PHE A 125 -2.19 -21.69 2.13
CA PHE A 125 -3.36 -22.24 2.81
C PHE A 125 -3.00 -23.52 3.55
N GLU A 126 -3.46 -23.65 4.79
CA GLU A 126 -3.36 -24.89 5.57
C GLU A 126 -4.60 -25.10 6.44
N GLU A 127 -4.95 -26.36 6.65
CA GLU A 127 -5.96 -26.77 7.62
C GLU A 127 -5.33 -26.91 9.01
N LYS A 128 -5.85 -26.17 9.98
CA LYS A 128 -5.49 -26.30 11.40
C LYS A 128 -6.49 -27.24 12.10
N PRO A 129 -6.12 -27.81 13.27
CA PRO A 129 -7.04 -28.59 14.09
C PRO A 129 -8.35 -27.84 14.40
N ASN A 130 -9.41 -28.59 14.72
CA ASN A 130 -10.74 -28.07 15.07
C ASN A 130 -11.48 -27.37 13.93
N GLY A 131 -11.22 -27.77 12.68
CA GLY A 131 -11.95 -27.24 11.52
C GLY A 131 -11.62 -25.78 11.20
N ILE A 132 -10.41 -25.34 11.51
CA ILE A 132 -9.96 -23.96 11.25
C ILE A 132 -9.22 -23.95 9.90
N GLY A 133 -9.70 -23.17 8.94
CA GLY A 133 -8.91 -22.81 7.76
C GLY A 133 -7.96 -21.67 8.10
N TYR A 134 -6.70 -21.75 7.66
CA TYR A 134 -5.74 -20.65 7.77
C TYR A 134 -5.23 -20.26 6.39
N LEU A 135 -5.47 -19.01 5.99
CA LEU A 135 -5.08 -18.42 4.72
C LEU A 135 -4.14 -17.25 4.97
N LYS A 136 -2.87 -17.36 4.58
CA LYS A 136 -1.93 -16.23 4.58
C LYS A 136 -1.81 -15.66 3.18
N ILE A 137 -1.91 -14.34 3.05
CA ILE A 137 -1.73 -13.64 1.78
C ILE A 137 -0.59 -12.64 1.95
N ASP A 138 0.56 -12.93 1.35
CA ASP A 138 1.78 -12.15 1.53
C ASP A 138 1.74 -10.79 0.80
N ASN A 139 1.08 -10.73 -0.35
CA ASN A 139 0.88 -9.51 -1.13
C ASN A 139 -0.32 -9.68 -2.09
N PHE A 140 -0.84 -8.57 -2.62
CA PHE A 140 -1.85 -8.58 -3.69
C PHE A 140 -1.26 -8.36 -5.10
N SER A 141 0.05 -8.16 -5.23
CA SER A 141 0.70 -7.91 -6.53
C SER A 141 0.78 -9.15 -7.40
N THR A 142 0.92 -10.35 -6.83
CA THR A 142 1.08 -11.60 -7.57
C THR A 142 0.07 -12.69 -7.19
N SER A 143 -0.89 -12.39 -6.31
CA SER A 143 -1.77 -13.40 -5.72
C SER A 143 -3.11 -13.59 -6.44
N ALA A 144 -3.42 -12.82 -7.48
CA ALA A 144 -4.77 -12.80 -8.06
C ALA A 144 -5.24 -14.19 -8.54
N GLU A 145 -4.42 -14.90 -9.32
CA GLU A 145 -4.77 -16.24 -9.82
C GLU A 145 -4.79 -17.29 -8.70
N GLU A 146 -3.88 -17.20 -7.72
CA GLU A 146 -3.87 -18.09 -6.56
C GLU A 146 -5.16 -17.92 -5.72
N LEU A 147 -5.64 -16.68 -5.56
CA LEU A 147 -6.87 -16.37 -4.84
C LEU A 147 -8.12 -16.88 -5.57
N LYS A 148 -8.19 -16.69 -6.90
CA LYS A 148 -9.27 -17.23 -7.74
C LYS A 148 -9.36 -18.76 -7.64
N GLU A 149 -8.24 -19.45 -7.45
CA GLU A 149 -8.23 -20.90 -7.30
C GLU A 149 -8.63 -21.36 -5.88
N ILE A 150 -8.10 -20.72 -4.84
CA ILE A 150 -8.24 -21.22 -3.47
C ILE A 150 -9.54 -20.79 -2.80
N MET A 151 -10.06 -19.59 -3.06
CA MET A 151 -11.23 -19.06 -2.37
C MET A 151 -12.48 -19.91 -2.58
N PRO A 152 -12.82 -20.37 -3.80
CA PRO A 152 -13.97 -21.27 -4.00
C PRO A 152 -13.85 -22.57 -3.20
N ARG A 153 -12.63 -23.13 -3.10
CA ARG A 153 -12.38 -24.37 -2.32
C ARG A 153 -12.57 -24.15 -0.82
N ILE A 154 -12.15 -22.99 -0.31
CA ILE A 154 -12.34 -22.62 1.10
C ILE A 154 -13.83 -22.48 1.41
N VAL A 155 -14.58 -21.83 0.52
CA VAL A 155 -16.03 -21.64 0.65
C VAL A 155 -16.76 -22.99 0.60
N GLU A 156 -16.48 -23.83 -0.40
CA GLU A 156 -17.13 -25.14 -0.58
C GLU A 156 -16.93 -26.05 0.64
N LYS A 157 -15.75 -25.98 1.27
CA LYS A 157 -15.42 -26.77 2.46
C LYS A 157 -16.20 -26.35 3.71
N ALA A 158 -16.77 -25.14 3.72
CA ALA A 158 -17.61 -24.61 4.79
C ALA A 158 -16.96 -24.69 6.18
N TYR A 159 -15.74 -24.18 6.32
CA TYR A 159 -15.06 -24.11 7.62
C TYR A 159 -15.88 -23.29 8.62
N PRO A 160 -16.08 -23.76 9.87
CA PRO A 160 -16.70 -22.95 10.93
C PRO A 160 -15.87 -21.70 11.26
N HIS A 161 -14.56 -21.77 11.08
CA HIS A 161 -13.62 -20.67 11.33
C HIS A 161 -12.60 -20.55 10.20
N LEU A 162 -12.41 -19.33 9.71
CA LEU A 162 -11.35 -18.98 8.77
C LEU A 162 -10.49 -17.87 9.37
N ILE A 163 -9.19 -18.10 9.49
CA ILE A 163 -8.21 -17.08 9.86
C ILE A 163 -7.53 -16.63 8.57
N VAL A 164 -7.64 -15.35 8.24
CA VAL A 164 -6.90 -14.74 7.14
C VAL A 164 -5.81 -13.84 7.70
N ASP A 165 -4.56 -14.17 7.39
CA ASP A 165 -3.40 -13.40 7.82
C ASP A 165 -2.96 -12.43 6.72
N LEU A 166 -3.23 -11.14 6.95
CA LEU A 166 -2.83 -10.01 6.12
C LEU A 166 -1.66 -9.22 6.75
N ARG A 167 -1.04 -9.75 7.81
CA ARG A 167 0.14 -9.12 8.42
C ARG A 167 1.26 -9.09 7.40
N ASN A 168 1.89 -7.92 7.25
CA ASN A 168 2.94 -7.66 6.25
C ASN A 168 2.49 -7.67 4.79
N ASN A 169 1.19 -7.70 4.51
CA ASN A 169 0.67 -7.50 3.17
C ASN A 169 0.58 -5.99 2.85
N SER A 170 1.53 -5.49 2.08
CA SER A 170 1.58 -4.06 1.71
C SER A 170 0.57 -3.65 0.63
N GLY A 171 -0.40 -4.51 0.30
CA GLY A 171 -1.33 -4.34 -0.79
C GLY A 171 -0.78 -4.87 -2.12
N GLY A 172 -1.19 -4.24 -3.21
CA GLY A 172 -0.93 -4.70 -4.57
C GLY A 172 -2.18 -4.54 -5.45
N GLY A 173 -2.41 -5.48 -6.37
CA GLY A 173 -3.42 -5.34 -7.40
C GLY A 173 -4.86 -5.36 -6.87
N VAL A 174 -5.72 -4.53 -7.47
CA VAL A 174 -7.17 -4.51 -7.21
C VAL A 174 -7.84 -5.83 -7.56
N GLU A 175 -7.29 -6.55 -8.53
CA GLU A 175 -7.75 -7.85 -9.01
C GLU A 175 -7.68 -8.92 -7.93
N ALA A 176 -6.56 -8.97 -7.21
CA ALA A 176 -6.37 -9.88 -6.09
C ALA A 176 -7.28 -9.52 -4.90
N ALA A 177 -7.39 -8.23 -4.58
CA ALA A 177 -8.30 -7.76 -3.55
C ALA A 177 -9.75 -8.19 -3.84
N TYR A 178 -10.19 -8.11 -5.09
CA TYR A 178 -11.54 -8.48 -5.51
C TYR A 178 -11.75 -10.00 -5.56
N ALA A 179 -10.73 -10.75 -6.03
CA ALA A 179 -10.74 -12.22 -5.98
C ALA A 179 -10.85 -12.74 -4.54
N PHE A 180 -10.29 -12.02 -3.57
CA PHE A 180 -10.43 -12.34 -2.16
C PHE A 180 -11.78 -11.89 -1.58
N ALA A 181 -12.13 -10.62 -1.71
CA ALA A 181 -13.27 -10.02 -1.01
C ALA A 181 -14.64 -10.46 -1.55
N SER A 182 -14.75 -10.80 -2.83
CA SER A 182 -16.04 -11.18 -3.46
C SER A 182 -16.67 -12.43 -2.86
N HIS A 183 -15.87 -13.31 -2.26
CA HIS A 183 -16.32 -14.52 -1.54
C HIS A 183 -16.64 -14.26 -0.06
N LEU A 184 -16.48 -13.04 0.45
CA LEU A 184 -16.64 -12.70 1.86
C LEU A 184 -17.78 -11.71 2.12
N VAL A 185 -18.25 -11.00 1.09
CA VAL A 185 -19.37 -10.06 1.19
C VAL A 185 -20.69 -10.72 0.77
N ASN A 186 -21.76 -10.44 1.51
CA ASN A 186 -23.08 -11.05 1.27
C ASN A 186 -23.90 -10.36 0.18
N THR A 187 -23.57 -9.10 -0.12
CA THR A 187 -24.23 -8.27 -1.14
C THR A 187 -23.17 -7.45 -1.87
N ASN A 188 -23.54 -6.86 -3.01
CA ASN A 188 -22.71 -5.81 -3.62
C ASN A 188 -22.45 -4.73 -2.57
N THR A 189 -21.17 -4.47 -2.33
CA THR A 189 -20.73 -3.64 -1.20
C THR A 189 -19.87 -2.52 -1.73
N ASP A 190 -20.30 -1.29 -1.49
CA ASP A 190 -19.49 -0.12 -1.76
C ASP A 190 -18.29 -0.12 -0.79
N ILE A 191 -17.09 -0.03 -1.35
CA ILE A 191 -15.86 -0.12 -0.54
C ILE A 191 -15.22 1.24 -0.30
N GLY A 192 -15.71 2.29 -0.93
CA GLY A 192 -15.22 3.66 -0.77
C GLY A 192 -15.09 4.40 -2.10
N TYR A 193 -14.40 5.53 -2.05
CA TYR A 193 -14.28 6.44 -3.16
C TYR A 193 -12.84 6.93 -3.31
N PHE A 194 -12.40 7.03 -4.56
CA PHE A 194 -11.20 7.79 -4.90
C PHE A 194 -11.57 9.17 -5.43
N THR A 195 -10.87 10.20 -5.00
CA THR A 195 -11.00 11.58 -5.53
C THR A 195 -9.65 12.10 -5.99
N THR A 196 -9.61 12.70 -7.17
CA THR A 196 -8.41 13.29 -7.75
C THR A 196 -8.37 14.79 -7.51
N ASN A 197 -7.29 15.44 -7.92
CA ASN A 197 -7.15 16.89 -7.78
C ASN A 197 -8.06 17.73 -8.69
N ARG A 198 -8.90 17.07 -9.51
CA ARG A 198 -9.96 17.69 -10.30
C ARG A 198 -11.29 17.74 -9.53
N PHE A 199 -11.47 16.83 -8.57
CA PHE A 199 -12.64 16.84 -7.71
C PHE A 199 -12.61 18.03 -6.77
N LYS A 200 -13.72 18.78 -6.74
CA LYS A 200 -13.88 19.93 -5.84
C LYS A 200 -14.27 19.43 -4.46
N PHE A 201 -13.26 19.16 -3.64
CA PHE A 201 -13.44 18.70 -2.26
C PHE A 201 -13.43 19.88 -1.29
N GLU A 202 -14.60 20.25 -0.75
CA GLU A 202 -14.71 21.19 0.38
C GLU A 202 -14.86 20.43 1.71
N SER A 203 -15.75 19.44 1.72
CA SER A 203 -15.99 18.50 2.81
C SER A 203 -16.55 17.19 2.26
N PHE A 204 -16.53 16.12 3.05
CA PHE A 204 -17.24 14.91 2.67
C PHE A 204 -18.75 15.16 2.64
N ASP A 205 -19.38 14.82 1.52
CA ASP A 205 -20.82 14.85 1.30
C ASP A 205 -21.23 13.60 0.52
N THR A 206 -21.97 12.71 1.18
CA THR A 206 -22.36 11.41 0.62
C THR A 206 -23.10 11.56 -0.72
N ASN A 207 -23.90 12.61 -0.91
CA ASN A 207 -24.64 12.81 -2.17
C ASN A 207 -23.70 13.10 -3.34
N THR A 208 -22.69 13.92 -3.14
CA THR A 208 -21.68 14.25 -4.15
C THR A 208 -20.82 13.04 -4.46
N PHE A 209 -20.36 12.31 -3.43
CA PHE A 209 -19.53 11.13 -3.60
C PHE A 209 -20.28 9.98 -4.30
N ASN A 210 -21.57 9.79 -4.02
CA ASN A 210 -22.40 8.81 -4.71
C ASN A 210 -22.67 9.12 -6.20
N GLN A 211 -22.40 10.35 -6.65
CA GLN A 211 -22.46 10.70 -8.08
C GLN A 211 -21.18 10.35 -8.82
N LEU A 212 -20.09 9.98 -8.10
CA LEU A 212 -18.89 9.50 -8.75
C LEU A 212 -19.20 8.22 -9.54
N PRO A 213 -18.62 8.08 -10.75
CA PRO A 213 -18.80 6.91 -11.58
C PRO A 213 -18.32 5.65 -10.84
N GLU A 214 -19.15 4.62 -10.90
CA GLU A 214 -18.81 3.29 -10.41
C GLU A 214 -17.81 2.63 -11.37
N VAL A 215 -16.70 2.15 -10.82
CA VAL A 215 -15.63 1.53 -11.62
C VAL A 215 -15.26 0.17 -11.05
N GLU A 216 -15.23 -0.83 -11.92
CA GLU A 216 -14.68 -2.15 -11.66
C GLU A 216 -13.47 -2.35 -12.57
N PRO A 217 -12.28 -1.95 -12.11
CA PRO A 217 -11.09 -2.04 -12.94
C PRO A 217 -10.67 -3.51 -13.13
N GLU A 218 -10.42 -3.89 -14.38
CA GLU A 218 -9.81 -5.19 -14.69
C GLU A 218 -8.34 -5.24 -14.29
N THR A 219 -7.65 -4.09 -14.30
CA THR A 219 -6.23 -3.98 -13.93
C THR A 219 -5.94 -2.74 -13.10
N THR A 220 -4.89 -2.83 -12.29
CA THR A 220 -4.41 -1.69 -11.51
C THR A 220 -3.92 -0.54 -12.39
N GLU A 221 -3.19 -0.84 -13.48
CA GLU A 221 -2.76 0.15 -14.46
C GLU A 221 -3.96 0.81 -15.15
N GLY A 222 -4.97 0.02 -15.53
CA GLY A 222 -6.21 0.52 -16.10
C GLY A 222 -6.94 1.47 -15.14
N PHE A 223 -6.96 1.15 -13.85
CA PHE A 223 -7.56 2.02 -12.84
C PHE A 223 -6.81 3.33 -12.65
N ILE A 224 -5.47 3.29 -12.60
CA ILE A 224 -4.64 4.50 -12.51
C ILE A 224 -4.84 5.38 -13.76
N ALA A 225 -4.86 4.79 -14.96
CA ALA A 225 -5.12 5.49 -16.20
C ALA A 225 -6.50 6.16 -16.23
N TYR A 226 -7.50 5.51 -15.61
CA TYR A 226 -8.82 6.07 -15.39
C TYR A 226 -8.77 7.29 -14.47
N LEU A 227 -8.18 7.17 -13.28
CA LEU A 227 -8.08 8.29 -12.31
C LEU A 227 -7.33 9.49 -12.90
N MET A 228 -6.30 9.27 -13.72
CA MET A 228 -5.56 10.36 -14.37
C MET A 228 -6.43 11.26 -15.26
N GLN A 229 -7.61 10.79 -15.69
CA GLN A 229 -8.51 11.47 -16.61
C GLN A 229 -9.84 11.90 -15.99
N ASN A 230 -10.17 11.44 -14.78
CA ASN A 230 -11.48 11.62 -14.16
C ASN A 230 -11.38 12.31 -12.79
N ASP A 231 -12.51 12.84 -12.32
CA ASP A 231 -12.58 13.52 -11.02
C ASP A 231 -12.46 12.52 -9.86
N GLY A 232 -12.92 11.29 -10.07
CA GLY A 232 -12.85 10.25 -9.05
C GLY A 232 -13.56 8.99 -9.50
N ALA A 233 -13.66 8.03 -8.59
CA ALA A 233 -14.35 6.77 -8.82
C ALA A 233 -15.00 6.30 -7.52
N LYS A 234 -16.19 5.71 -7.63
CA LYS A 234 -16.78 4.88 -6.58
C LYS A 234 -16.36 3.44 -6.82
N MET A 235 -15.87 2.78 -5.77
CA MET A 235 -15.39 1.41 -5.82
C MET A 235 -16.42 0.46 -5.20
N ILE A 236 -16.66 -0.67 -5.86
CA ILE A 236 -17.61 -1.69 -5.39
C ILE A 236 -16.97 -3.08 -5.50
N VAL A 237 -17.21 -3.90 -4.49
CA VAL A 237 -17.01 -5.35 -4.57
C VAL A 237 -18.36 -6.00 -4.81
N LYS A 238 -18.50 -6.69 -5.94
CA LYS A 238 -19.67 -7.52 -6.24
C LYS A 238 -19.59 -8.83 -5.47
N ALA A 239 -20.66 -9.20 -4.78
CA ALA A 239 -20.76 -10.48 -4.11
C ALA A 239 -20.82 -11.63 -5.12
N HIS A 240 -20.12 -12.73 -4.83
CA HIS A 240 -20.25 -13.93 -5.64
C HIS A 240 -21.64 -14.56 -5.44
N GLN A 241 -22.30 -14.97 -6.54
CA GLN A 241 -23.60 -15.64 -6.43
C GLN A 241 -23.37 -17.09 -5.96
N ASN A 242 -23.87 -17.42 -4.75
CA ASN A 242 -23.86 -18.75 -4.12
C ASN A 242 -22.52 -19.29 -3.58
N GLU A 243 -21.44 -18.50 -3.62
CA GLU A 243 -20.12 -18.93 -3.10
C GLU A 243 -19.58 -17.90 -2.09
N ILE A 244 -20.34 -17.68 -1.03
CA ILE A 244 -19.97 -16.78 0.06
C ILE A 244 -19.62 -17.58 1.31
N PHE A 245 -18.49 -17.25 1.92
CA PHE A 245 -18.07 -17.83 3.19
C PHE A 245 -19.02 -17.39 4.32
N SER A 246 -19.61 -18.35 5.02
CA SER A 246 -20.60 -18.11 6.08
C SER A 246 -20.10 -18.38 7.50
N GLY A 247 -18.88 -18.91 7.66
CA GLY A 247 -18.28 -19.14 8.96
C GLY A 247 -17.79 -17.85 9.64
N GLN A 248 -17.19 -17.99 10.83
CA GLN A 248 -16.53 -16.88 11.51
C GLN A 248 -15.18 -16.58 10.86
N LEU A 249 -14.99 -15.34 10.43
CA LEU A 249 -13.78 -14.84 9.80
C LEU A 249 -12.95 -14.03 10.81
N TYR A 250 -11.67 -14.36 10.92
CA TYR A 250 -10.71 -13.60 11.72
C TYR A 250 -9.64 -13.01 10.81
N LEU A 251 -9.54 -11.68 10.75
CA LEU A 251 -8.52 -11.00 9.96
C LEU A 251 -7.36 -10.59 10.85
N LEU A 252 -6.14 -11.02 10.53
CA LEU A 252 -4.94 -10.58 11.23
C LEU A 252 -4.28 -9.43 10.49
N THR A 253 -4.08 -8.30 11.17
CA THR A 253 -3.48 -7.09 10.61
C THR A 253 -2.28 -6.61 11.42
N ASN A 254 -1.38 -5.86 10.78
CA ASN A 254 -0.33 -5.13 11.48
C ASN A 254 -0.02 -3.80 10.78
N SER A 255 0.97 -3.06 11.31
CA SER A 255 1.38 -1.77 10.74
C SER A 255 1.95 -1.84 9.31
N ASN A 256 2.15 -3.05 8.76
CA ASN A 256 2.58 -3.27 7.38
C ASN A 256 1.44 -3.73 6.46
N THR A 257 0.24 -3.99 7.01
CA THR A 257 -0.99 -4.19 6.23
C THR A 257 -1.37 -2.84 5.61
N ALA A 258 -1.41 -2.70 4.29
CA ALA A 258 -1.47 -1.38 3.65
C ALA A 258 -2.23 -1.37 2.31
N SER A 259 -2.53 -0.16 1.81
CA SER A 259 -3.05 0.09 0.47
C SER A 259 -4.32 -0.71 0.17
N THR A 260 -4.38 -1.48 -0.90
CA THR A 260 -5.57 -2.25 -1.32
C THR A 260 -6.11 -3.21 -0.26
N CYS A 261 -5.34 -3.58 0.78
CA CYS A 261 -5.87 -4.30 1.92
C CYS A 261 -6.80 -3.45 2.80
N GLU A 262 -6.55 -2.15 2.94
CA GLU A 262 -7.20 -1.31 3.95
C GLU A 262 -8.70 -1.12 3.69
N PRO A 263 -9.18 -0.83 2.46
CA PRO A 263 -10.61 -0.78 2.18
C PRO A 263 -11.31 -2.12 2.40
N ILE A 264 -10.63 -3.23 2.07
CA ILE A 264 -11.18 -4.57 2.27
C ILE A 264 -11.30 -4.87 3.77
N VAL A 265 -10.26 -4.61 4.56
CA VAL A 265 -10.32 -4.76 6.02
C VAL A 265 -11.41 -3.86 6.60
N TYR A 266 -11.50 -2.60 6.17
CA TYR A 266 -12.51 -1.64 6.62
C TYR A 266 -13.94 -2.17 6.42
N VAL A 267 -14.24 -2.65 5.22
CA VAL A 267 -15.57 -3.14 4.86
C VAL A 267 -15.89 -4.46 5.54
N LEU A 268 -14.94 -5.41 5.56
CA LEU A 268 -15.16 -6.70 6.19
C LEU A 268 -15.35 -6.56 7.70
N LYS A 269 -14.64 -5.62 8.36
CA LYS A 269 -14.82 -5.31 9.78
C LYS A 269 -16.27 -4.94 10.15
N ALA A 270 -17.05 -4.41 9.20
CA ALA A 270 -18.45 -4.05 9.42
C ALA A 270 -19.41 -5.26 9.40
N LEU A 271 -18.95 -6.45 9.02
CA LEU A 271 -19.77 -7.66 8.95
C LEU A 271 -19.81 -8.37 10.32
N GLU A 272 -21.00 -8.86 10.71
CA GLU A 272 -21.24 -9.47 12.03
C GLU A 272 -20.39 -10.73 12.30
N ASN A 273 -20.02 -11.46 11.25
CA ASN A 273 -19.22 -12.70 11.34
C ASN A 273 -17.71 -12.47 11.21
N VAL A 274 -17.24 -11.21 11.29
CA VAL A 274 -15.83 -10.85 11.12
C VAL A 274 -15.25 -10.26 12.40
N THR A 275 -13.98 -10.57 12.69
CA THR A 275 -13.22 -9.91 13.76
C THR A 275 -11.80 -9.61 13.29
N VAL A 276 -11.41 -8.35 13.34
CA VAL A 276 -10.06 -7.87 13.02
C VAL A 276 -9.19 -7.86 14.28
N ILE A 277 -8.04 -8.52 14.24
CA ILE A 277 -7.17 -8.77 15.40
C ILE A 277 -5.72 -8.42 15.06
N GLY A 278 -5.05 -7.67 15.92
CA GLY A 278 -3.65 -7.32 15.74
C GLY A 278 -3.40 -5.84 15.96
N GLU A 279 -2.68 -5.19 15.04
CA GLU A 279 -2.37 -3.77 15.11
C GLU A 279 -3.12 -3.00 14.02
N SER A 280 -3.15 -1.67 14.15
CA SER A 280 -3.69 -0.77 13.12
C SER A 280 -2.96 -0.97 11.79
N THR A 281 -3.68 -0.86 10.67
CA THR A 281 -3.07 -0.89 9.33
C THR A 281 -2.22 0.37 9.09
N ALA A 282 -1.47 0.39 7.99
CA ALA A 282 -0.43 1.39 7.75
C ALA A 282 -0.96 2.82 7.48
N GLY A 283 -2.21 2.96 7.01
CA GLY A 283 -2.75 4.22 6.53
C GLY A 283 -2.03 4.71 5.28
N ALA A 284 -1.84 3.84 4.28
CA ALA A 284 -1.14 4.18 3.04
C ALA A 284 -2.09 3.98 1.84
N MET A 285 -3.11 4.84 1.76
CA MET A 285 -4.25 4.61 0.87
C MET A 285 -4.30 5.54 -0.35
N LEU A 286 -3.32 6.42 -0.53
CA LEU A 286 -3.25 7.23 -1.75
C LEU A 286 -2.93 6.36 -2.96
N SER A 287 -3.73 6.50 -4.02
CA SER A 287 -3.40 5.92 -5.32
C SER A 287 -2.36 6.79 -6.01
N ALA A 288 -1.35 6.16 -6.59
CA ALA A 288 -0.18 6.86 -7.12
C ALA A 288 0.19 6.41 -8.52
N ASN A 289 0.89 7.28 -9.24
CA ASN A 289 1.40 7.00 -10.57
C ASN A 289 2.89 7.33 -10.66
N TYR A 290 3.56 6.66 -11.59
CA TYR A 290 4.97 6.88 -11.91
C TYR A 290 5.08 7.87 -13.07
N PHE A 291 5.93 8.88 -12.89
CA PHE A 291 6.20 9.89 -13.90
C PHE A 291 7.68 9.88 -14.25
N GLU A 292 7.99 9.85 -15.55
CA GLU A 292 9.35 10.10 -16.02
C GLU A 292 9.77 11.50 -15.54
N LEU A 293 10.89 11.57 -14.82
CA LEU A 293 11.35 12.80 -14.20
C LEU A 293 12.50 13.41 -15.01
N TYR A 294 13.69 12.84 -14.89
CA TYR A 294 14.91 13.36 -15.53
C TYR A 294 15.97 12.27 -15.66
N GLY A 295 16.48 12.02 -16.87
CA GLY A 295 17.45 10.96 -17.09
C GLY A 295 16.92 9.61 -16.63
N LYS A 296 17.62 8.95 -15.70
CA LYS A 296 17.26 7.64 -15.13
C LYS A 296 16.27 7.70 -13.96
N TYR A 297 15.77 8.89 -13.62
CA TYR A 297 14.90 9.09 -12.48
C TYR A 297 13.42 9.06 -12.87
N LYS A 298 12.63 8.36 -12.05
CA LYS A 298 11.17 8.44 -12.04
C LYS A 298 10.69 8.97 -10.70
N LEU A 299 9.56 9.67 -10.72
CA LEU A 299 8.91 10.19 -9.53
C LEU A 299 7.56 9.52 -9.36
N VAL A 300 7.32 8.96 -8.19
CA VAL A 300 6.00 8.52 -7.79
C VAL A 300 5.28 9.66 -7.11
N ILE A 301 4.09 9.96 -7.60
CA ILE A 301 3.24 11.03 -7.07
C ILE A 301 1.89 10.39 -6.70
N PRO A 302 1.36 10.65 -5.49
CA PRO A 302 -0.01 10.31 -5.18
C PRO A 302 -0.96 11.19 -6.00
N ILE A 303 -1.80 10.57 -6.82
CA ILE A 303 -2.70 11.24 -7.78
C ILE A 303 -4.17 11.27 -7.32
N ALA A 304 -4.54 10.40 -6.38
CA ALA A 304 -5.88 10.36 -5.82
C ALA A 304 -5.86 10.01 -4.33
N ASP A 305 -6.80 10.59 -3.59
CA ASP A 305 -7.09 10.28 -2.19
C ASP A 305 -8.23 9.28 -2.09
N PHE A 306 -8.34 8.61 -0.94
CA PHE A 306 -9.38 7.62 -0.68
C PHE A 306 -10.19 7.99 0.56
N PHE A 307 -11.51 7.81 0.43
CA PHE A 307 -12.47 8.02 1.51
C PHE A 307 -13.41 6.81 1.62
N THR A 308 -13.70 6.41 2.85
CA THR A 308 -14.71 5.38 3.14
C THR A 308 -16.12 5.90 2.87
N MET A 309 -17.11 5.00 2.95
CA MET A 309 -18.51 5.32 2.68
C MET A 309 -19.13 6.31 3.66
N ASP A 310 -18.55 6.41 4.85
CA ASP A 310 -18.90 7.33 5.93
C ASP A 310 -17.95 8.53 6.04
N GLY A 311 -17.01 8.67 5.10
CA GLY A 311 -16.18 9.86 4.94
C GLY A 311 -14.88 9.87 5.74
N GLU A 312 -14.47 8.72 6.29
CA GLU A 312 -13.15 8.57 6.90
C GLU A 312 -12.07 8.54 5.83
N ARG A 313 -10.99 9.29 6.07
CA ARG A 313 -9.80 9.29 5.22
C ARG A 313 -8.81 8.27 5.78
N LEU A 314 -8.54 7.20 5.03
CA LEU A 314 -7.65 6.14 5.52
C LEU A 314 -6.15 6.51 5.44
N ASP A 315 -5.76 7.38 4.51
CA ASP A 315 -4.34 7.79 4.40
C ASP A 315 -3.89 8.58 5.63
N GLY A 316 -2.87 8.06 6.32
CA GLY A 316 -2.34 8.56 7.59
C GLY A 316 -2.95 7.95 8.85
N GLU A 317 -4.14 7.34 8.76
CA GLU A 317 -4.90 6.83 9.91
C GLU A 317 -4.98 5.29 9.94
N GLY A 318 -5.18 4.68 8.78
CA GLY A 318 -5.40 3.24 8.64
C GLY A 318 -6.72 2.77 9.24
N VAL A 319 -6.83 1.46 9.46
CA VAL A 319 -7.99 0.78 10.05
C VAL A 319 -7.59 0.23 11.40
N GLN A 320 -8.36 0.57 12.43
CA GLN A 320 -8.15 0.03 13.79
C GLN A 320 -8.71 -1.40 13.90
N PRO A 321 -8.01 -2.34 14.55
CA PRO A 321 -8.53 -3.67 14.81
C PRO A 321 -9.67 -3.64 15.83
N ASP A 322 -10.54 -4.66 15.84
CA ASP A 322 -11.53 -4.87 16.90
C ASP A 322 -10.84 -5.29 18.21
N VAL A 323 -9.78 -6.08 18.08
CA VAL A 323 -8.97 -6.57 19.19
C VAL A 323 -7.52 -6.15 18.99
N LEU A 324 -7.13 -5.06 19.67
CA LEU A 324 -5.77 -4.53 19.63
C LEU A 324 -4.82 -5.40 20.45
N VAL A 325 -3.85 -6.04 19.77
CA VAL A 325 -2.76 -6.83 20.36
C VAL A 325 -1.50 -6.69 19.51
N ALA A 326 -0.32 -6.92 20.09
CA ALA A 326 0.91 -6.94 19.31
C ALA A 326 0.83 -7.97 18.18
N SER A 327 1.44 -7.67 17.02
CA SER A 327 1.38 -8.52 15.82
C SER A 327 1.73 -9.98 16.09
N ASP A 328 2.76 -10.24 16.90
CA ASP A 328 3.22 -11.58 17.28
C ASP A 328 2.22 -12.34 18.17
N SER A 329 1.33 -11.62 18.87
CA SER A 329 0.29 -12.19 19.73
C SER A 329 -1.04 -12.39 19.04
N ALA A 330 -1.23 -11.85 17.83
CA ALA A 330 -2.51 -11.88 17.11
C ALA A 330 -3.05 -13.30 16.93
N MET A 331 -2.23 -14.23 16.42
CA MET A 331 -2.61 -15.63 16.23
C MET A 331 -3.03 -16.31 17.55
N VAL A 332 -2.26 -16.11 18.62
CA VAL A 332 -2.58 -16.69 19.93
C VAL A 332 -3.92 -16.17 20.43
N LYS A 333 -4.16 -14.86 20.28
CA LYS A 333 -5.43 -14.24 20.68
C LYS A 333 -6.61 -14.79 19.87
N THR A 334 -6.44 -14.98 18.57
CA THR A 334 -7.47 -15.56 17.70
C THR A 334 -7.86 -16.97 18.14
N LEU A 335 -6.87 -17.84 18.40
CA LEU A 335 -7.15 -19.20 18.86
C LEU A 335 -7.86 -19.25 20.21
N GLN A 336 -7.57 -18.30 21.12
CA GLN A 336 -8.28 -18.18 22.39
C GLN A 336 -9.76 -17.77 22.19
N LEU A 337 -10.04 -16.89 21.24
CA LEU A 337 -11.42 -16.49 20.92
C LEU A 337 -12.20 -17.67 20.34
N ILE A 338 -11.60 -18.41 19.39
CA ILE A 338 -12.22 -19.60 18.81
C ILE A 338 -12.57 -20.66 19.86
N GLN A 339 -11.70 -20.87 20.86
CA GLN A 339 -11.93 -21.84 21.94
C GLN A 339 -12.93 -21.35 23.01
N GLY A 340 -13.17 -20.04 23.10
CA GLY A 340 -14.09 -19.43 24.05
C GLY A 340 -15.55 -19.38 23.58
N HIS A 341 -15.78 -19.73 22.31
CA HIS A 341 -17.09 -19.96 21.69
C HIS A 341 -17.38 -21.46 21.63
#